data_AF-A0A2X2EPS0-F1
#
_entry.id   AF-A0A2X2EPS0-F1
#
_cell.length_a   1.000
_cell.length_b   1.000
_cell.length_c   1.000
_cell.angle_alpha   90.00
_cell.angle_beta   90.00
_cell.angle_gamma   90.00
#
_symmetry.space_group_name_H-M   'P 1'
#
loop_
_entity.id
_entity.type
_entity.pdbx_description
1 polymer ?
#
loop_
_entity_poly.entity_id
_entity_poly.type
_entity_poly.pdbx_seq_one_letter_code
_entity_poly.pdbx_strand_id
1 'polypeptide(L)'
;MKTIKYAAAAIALTTLSFGAFAAQPVSPSQAESMNKIGVVSAEGATTLDGLEAKLAEKAQAAGATGYSITSANTNNKISGTAVIYK
;
A
#
# COMPACT_ATOMS: atom_id res chain seq x y z
N MET A 1 -13.74 2.58 56.42
CA MET A 1 -12.66 2.90 55.46
C MET A 1 -13.04 2.30 54.10
N LYS A 2 -12.94 3.11 53.05
CA LYS A 2 -13.69 2.99 51.78
C LYS A 2 -13.21 1.83 50.89
N THR A 3 -14.16 1.01 50.46
CA THR A 3 -14.02 0.01 49.40
C THR A 3 -14.07 0.69 48.04
N ILE A 4 -12.95 0.79 47.34
CA ILE A 4 -12.93 1.04 45.89
C ILE A 4 -12.01 -0.01 45.27
N LYS A 5 -12.60 -1.19 45.11
CA LYS A 5 -12.24 -2.16 44.07
C LYS A 5 -12.56 -1.50 42.72
N TYR A 6 -12.04 -2.05 41.62
CA TYR A 6 -12.19 -1.57 40.23
C TYR A 6 -11.16 -0.53 39.76
N ALA A 7 -9.88 -0.93 39.79
CA ALA A 7 -8.93 -0.47 38.79
C ALA A 7 -9.31 -1.07 37.42
N ALA A 8 -10.36 -0.50 36.84
CA ALA A 8 -10.69 -0.66 35.44
C ALA A 8 -9.65 0.10 34.63
N ALA A 9 -8.65 -0.61 34.12
CA ALA A 9 -7.83 -0.14 33.02
C ALA A 9 -7.91 -1.22 31.95
N ALA A 10 -8.97 -1.14 31.15
CA ALA A 10 -9.05 -1.87 29.90
C ALA A 10 -7.81 -1.50 29.07
N ILE A 11 -6.90 -2.45 28.90
CA ILE A 11 -5.85 -2.39 27.89
C ILE A 11 -6.53 -2.62 26.54
N ALA A 12 -7.40 -1.69 26.17
CA ALA A 12 -8.03 -1.60 24.87
C ALA A 12 -7.20 -0.60 24.08
N LEU A 13 -6.00 -1.01 23.67
CA LEU A 13 -5.31 -0.45 22.52
C LEU A 13 -4.08 -1.34 22.30
N THR A 14 -4.31 -2.54 21.77
CA THR A 14 -3.29 -3.15 20.92
C THR A 14 -3.04 -2.13 19.83
N THR A 15 -2.00 -1.33 20.04
CA THR A 15 -1.50 -0.34 19.10
C THR A 15 -1.36 -1.07 17.79
N LEU A 16 -2.23 -0.73 16.84
CA LEU A 16 -2.14 -1.18 15.46
C LEU A 16 -0.68 -0.98 15.07
N SER A 17 0.04 -2.09 14.94
CA SER A 17 1.44 -2.09 14.59
C SER A 17 1.50 -1.68 13.12
N PHE A 18 1.39 -0.39 12.86
CA PHE A 18 1.68 0.21 11.57
C PHE A 18 3.20 0.21 11.43
N GLY A 19 3.77 -0.98 11.21
CA GLY A 19 5.12 -1.09 10.68
C GLY A 19 5.17 -0.25 9.42
N ALA A 20 6.12 0.68 9.35
CA ALA A 20 6.39 1.44 8.15
C ALA A 20 6.95 0.47 7.09
N PHE A 21 6.05 -0.21 6.39
CA PHE A 21 6.41 -1.07 5.27
C PHE A 21 6.55 -0.18 4.05
N ALA A 22 7.77 -0.09 3.52
CA ALA A 22 7.99 0.45 2.19
C ALA A 22 7.17 -0.37 1.19
N ALA A 23 6.54 0.29 0.22
CA ALA A 23 5.77 -0.38 -0.82
C ALA A 23 6.66 -1.40 -1.55
N GLN A 24 6.45 -2.69 -1.26
CA GLN A 24 7.20 -3.79 -1.88
C GLN A 24 6.38 -4.39 -3.03
N PRO A 25 7.04 -4.89 -4.08
CA PRO A 25 6.35 -5.65 -5.12
C PRO A 25 5.79 -6.93 -4.48
N VAL A 26 4.47 -7.00 -4.38
CA VAL A 26 3.76 -8.14 -3.78
C VAL A 26 3.27 -9.07 -4.88
N SER A 27 3.46 -10.37 -4.66
CA SER A 27 2.93 -11.40 -5.56
C SER A 27 1.40 -11.38 -5.57
N PRO A 28 0.74 -11.74 -6.69
CA PRO A 28 -0.72 -11.71 -6.79
C PRO A 28 -1.42 -12.57 -5.71
N SER A 29 -0.78 -13.65 -5.26
CA SER A 29 -1.27 -14.50 -4.15
C SER A 29 -1.18 -13.82 -2.77
N GLN A 30 -0.16 -12.99 -2.53
CA GLN A 30 -0.10 -12.16 -1.31
C GLN A 30 -1.08 -10.99 -1.38
N ALA A 31 -1.22 -10.40 -2.56
CA ALA A 31 -2.18 -9.33 -2.83
C ALA A 31 -3.64 -9.73 -2.55
N GLU A 32 -4.03 -11.00 -2.72
CA GLU A 32 -5.36 -11.50 -2.35
C GLU A 32 -5.62 -11.48 -0.84
N SER A 33 -4.56 -11.69 -0.04
CA SER A 33 -4.63 -11.61 1.43
C SER A 33 -4.46 -10.18 1.94
N MET A 34 -4.11 -9.23 1.07
CA MET A 34 -3.96 -7.82 1.40
C MET A 34 -5.21 -7.04 1.01
N ASN A 35 -5.47 -5.94 1.72
CA ASN A 35 -6.60 -5.09 1.37
C ASN A 35 -6.23 -4.21 0.19
N LYS A 36 -6.90 -4.42 -0.95
CA LYS A 36 -6.84 -3.49 -2.07
C LYS A 36 -7.37 -2.13 -1.61
N ILE A 37 -6.48 -1.15 -1.53
CA ILE A 37 -6.83 0.22 -1.14
C ILE A 37 -7.10 1.12 -2.35
N GLY A 38 -6.67 0.71 -3.55
CA GLY A 38 -6.92 1.49 -4.76
C GLY A 38 -6.16 1.02 -5.99
N VAL A 39 -6.19 1.85 -7.02
CA VAL A 39 -5.42 1.69 -8.27
C VAL A 39 -4.76 3.01 -8.60
N VAL A 40 -3.47 2.96 -8.94
CA VAL A 40 -2.69 4.10 -9.40
C VAL A 40 -2.31 3.91 -10.86
N SER A 41 -2.40 4.97 -11.64
CA SER A 41 -1.92 5.02 -13.02
C SER A 41 -0.72 5.96 -13.12
N ALA A 42 0.26 5.60 -13.93
CA ALA A 42 1.28 6.53 -14.38
C ALA A 42 1.37 6.49 -15.91
N GLU A 43 1.71 7.64 -16.47
CA GLU A 43 1.77 7.85 -17.91
C GLU A 43 2.92 8.80 -18.24
N GLY A 44 3.36 8.74 -19.50
CA GLY A 44 4.36 9.65 -20.02
C GLY A 44 5.80 9.29 -19.65
N ALA A 45 6.03 8.06 -19.20
CA ALA A 45 7.39 7.57 -18.98
C ALA A 45 8.05 7.22 -20.32
N THR A 46 9.34 7.52 -20.43
CA THR A 46 10.19 7.14 -21.57
C THR A 46 10.86 5.77 -21.38
N THR A 47 10.90 5.28 -20.15
CA THR A 47 11.48 4.00 -19.75
C THR A 47 10.56 3.25 -18.79
N LEU A 48 10.68 1.93 -18.74
CA LEU A 48 9.89 1.08 -17.83
C LEU A 48 10.20 1.42 -16.37
N ASP A 49 11.47 1.70 -16.07
CA ASP A 49 11.91 2.12 -14.73
C ASP A 49 11.28 3.45 -14.30
N GLY A 50 11.20 4.42 -15.22
CA GLY A 50 10.57 5.71 -14.94
C GLY A 50 9.06 5.59 -14.75
N LEU A 51 8.43 4.62 -15.41
CA LEU A 51 7.05 4.25 -15.16
C LEU A 51 6.93 3.67 -13.75
N GLU A 52 7.70 2.61 -13.45
CA GLU A 52 7.64 1.92 -12.15
C GLU A 52 7.91 2.87 -10.98
N ALA A 53 8.92 3.74 -11.09
CA ALA A 53 9.21 4.76 -10.08
C ALA A 53 8.01 5.67 -9.82
N LYS A 54 7.31 6.12 -10.88
CA LYS A 54 6.09 6.93 -10.73
C LYS A 54 4.94 6.14 -10.11
N LEU A 55 4.77 4.85 -10.43
CA LEU A 55 3.73 4.04 -9.80
C LEU A 55 4.06 3.77 -8.34
N ALA A 56 5.32 3.47 -8.01
CA ALA A 56 5.78 3.26 -6.65
C ALA A 56 5.62 4.52 -5.80
N GLU A 57 6.00 5.69 -6.33
CA GLU A 57 5.82 6.98 -5.67
C GLU A 57 4.33 7.28 -5.42
N LYS A 58 3.46 7.04 -6.41
CA LYS A 58 2.00 7.18 -6.24
C LYS A 58 1.43 6.17 -5.24
N ALA A 59 1.93 4.94 -5.24
CA ALA A 59 1.53 3.92 -4.28
C ALA A 59 1.90 4.33 -2.84
N GLN A 60 3.13 4.79 -2.64
CA GLN A 60 3.60 5.29 -1.34
C GLN A 60 2.83 6.55 -0.91
N ALA A 61 2.58 7.49 -1.82
CA ALA A 61 1.78 8.68 -1.54
C ALA A 61 0.33 8.34 -1.15
N ALA A 62 -0.22 7.25 -1.70
CA ALA A 62 -1.52 6.71 -1.33
C ALA A 62 -1.49 5.91 -0.01
N GLY A 63 -0.33 5.74 0.62
CA GLY A 63 -0.17 4.96 1.86
C GLY A 63 -0.22 3.44 1.66
N ALA A 64 0.14 2.97 0.47
CA ALA A 64 0.24 1.55 0.15
C ALA A 64 1.51 0.92 0.74
N THR A 65 1.37 -0.30 1.25
CA THR A 65 2.47 -1.16 1.73
C THR A 65 2.88 -2.19 0.67
N GLY A 66 2.07 -2.37 -0.38
CA GLY A 66 2.39 -3.20 -1.54
C GLY A 66 1.77 -2.65 -2.82
N TYR A 67 2.38 -2.97 -3.96
CA TYR A 67 1.82 -2.67 -5.28
C TYR A 67 1.97 -3.86 -6.22
N SER A 68 1.04 -4.00 -7.16
CA SER A 68 1.08 -5.01 -8.21
C SER A 68 0.70 -4.37 -9.55
N ILE A 69 1.60 -4.44 -10.52
CA ILE A 69 1.41 -3.88 -11.85
C ILE A 69 0.43 -4.77 -12.62
N THR A 70 -0.75 -4.22 -12.94
CA THR A 70 -1.80 -4.93 -13.68
C THR A 70 -1.73 -4.69 -15.18
N SER A 71 -1.22 -3.54 -15.60
CA SER A 71 -1.01 -3.29 -17.03
C SER A 71 0.18 -2.36 -17.25
N ALA A 72 0.92 -2.63 -18.33
CA ALA A 72 1.91 -1.74 -18.91
C ALA A 72 1.60 -1.64 -20.41
N ASN A 73 1.50 -0.42 -20.91
CA ASN A 73 1.18 -0.11 -22.29
C ASN A 73 2.30 0.76 -22.88
N THR A 74 2.66 0.46 -24.12
CA THR A 74 3.79 1.06 -24.83
C THR A 74 3.30 1.66 -26.13
N ASN A 75 2.35 2.60 -26.05
CA ASN A 75 1.75 3.24 -27.21
C ASN A 75 2.36 4.64 -27.37
N ASN A 76 3.57 4.70 -27.96
CA ASN A 76 4.42 5.89 -28.15
C ASN A 76 5.01 6.52 -26.87
N LYS A 77 4.32 6.44 -25.73
CA LYS A 77 4.86 6.70 -24.39
C LYS A 77 4.49 5.53 -23.48
N ILE A 78 5.32 5.24 -22.49
CA ILE A 78 5.05 4.17 -21.55
C ILE A 78 4.01 4.68 -20.54
N SER A 79 2.93 3.91 -20.41
CA SER A 79 1.87 4.10 -19.43
C SER A 79 1.55 2.78 -18.75
N GLY A 80 0.96 2.82 -17.57
CA GLY A 80 0.60 1.61 -16.85
C GLY A 80 -0.25 1.88 -15.64
N THR A 81 -0.87 0.82 -15.14
CA THR A 81 -1.66 0.82 -13.91
C THR A 81 -1.14 -0.24 -12.97
N ALA A 82 -1.10 0.11 -11.68
CA ALA A 82 -0.86 -0.81 -10.59
C ALA A 82 -2.00 -0.74 -9.59
N VAL A 83 -2.38 -1.90 -9.09
CA VAL A 83 -3.21 -2.01 -7.90
C VAL A 83 -2.32 -1.83 -6.70
N ILE A 84 -2.81 -1.08 -5.71
CA ILE A 84 -2.10 -0.79 -4.48
C ILE A 84 -2.83 -1.41 -3.29
N TYR A 85 -2.04 -1.92 -2.37
CA TYR A 85 -2.47 -2.75 -1.26
C TYR A 85 -1.95 -2.17 0.06
N LYS A 86 -2.71 -2.40 1.14
CA LYS A 86 -2.32 -2.07 2.51
C LYS A 86 -2.36 -3.29 3.40
#